data_AF-A0A3C1ISQ6-F1
#
_entry.id   AF-A0A3C1ISQ6-F1
#
_cell.length_a   1.000
_cell.length_b   1.000
_cell.length_c   1.000
_cell.angle_alpha   90.00
_cell.angle_beta   90.00
_cell.angle_gamma   90.00
#
_symmetry.space_group_name_H-M   'P 1'
#
loop_
_entity.id
_entity.type
_entity.pdbx_description
1 polymer ?
#
loop_
_entity_poly.entity_id
_entity_poly.type
_entity_poly.pdbx_seq_one_letter_code
_entity_poly.pdbx_strand_id
1 'polypeptide(L)'
;MKKVNPEYSLLVLLMAVSALVVYLPLGAVGLCGDEEEILGIARGLSDSGFGSLLTPHNAGNFATSFYAYLVSVSINVFGYPATLAVRIPAATVIWLLSCGIFYFRGEHERKDYAFLASLIFISSYSVSALAYHASPLTLTSLFLIAALASLYHWIKRRSRTKALLLVVSTACASLFFGILSPLAMAVTGMIFISIQEKKRVSDYVRLLVLLVVSAALAYLLVAFLANSRETAHLILGIGSLAEPIAGYSRLNMLALQLVFSIFPWSVPLIVALGWMAVNPRWLRDRFLAMSLLKQFGVIVFILTLPLITALNGLSIIMLLTAIYFNVPLVAHFLLSQTHNHSVTWRISGFIFSLIITALAVAYVAAVSGVDICILGYAFRPEGGVWSTGVVLLLSAIVVSLYTLTRNQRTIRFNNRYLYNIVILYLLAQILYKVYINPYLTAI
;
A
#
# COMPACT_ATOMS: atom_id res chain seq x y z
N MET A 1 35.71 -3.88 16.21
CA MET A 1 34.49 -3.78 15.37
C MET A 1 33.38 -3.13 16.20
N LYS A 2 32.86 -1.96 15.80
CA LYS A 2 31.71 -1.33 16.48
C LYS A 2 30.49 -2.26 16.31
N LYS A 3 29.82 -2.63 17.41
CA LYS A 3 28.59 -3.43 17.37
C LYS A 3 27.56 -2.68 16.52
N VAL A 4 27.23 -3.24 15.35
CA VAL A 4 26.20 -2.67 14.47
C VAL A 4 24.88 -2.69 15.24
N ASN A 5 24.21 -1.54 15.35
CA ASN A 5 22.93 -1.47 16.04
C ASN A 5 21.90 -2.29 15.23
N PRO A 6 21.26 -3.30 15.84
CA PRO A 6 20.36 -4.24 15.14
C PRO A 6 19.17 -3.55 14.46
N GLU A 7 18.82 -2.33 14.87
CA GLU A 7 17.79 -1.53 14.20
C GLU A 7 18.17 -1.14 12.79
N TYR A 8 19.39 -0.61 12.61
CA TYR A 8 19.85 -0.22 11.28
C TYR A 8 20.07 -1.43 10.41
N SER A 9 20.54 -2.56 10.95
CA SER A 9 20.67 -3.80 10.19
C SER A 9 19.32 -4.31 9.66
N LEU A 10 18.28 -4.34 10.50
CA LEU A 10 16.94 -4.78 10.09
C LEU A 10 16.30 -3.81 9.09
N LEU A 11 16.49 -2.51 9.27
CA LEU A 11 15.99 -1.51 8.32
C LEU A 11 16.70 -1.63 6.97
N VAL A 12 18.04 -1.75 6.95
CA VAL A 12 18.81 -1.92 5.71
C VAL A 12 18.42 -3.20 5.00
N LEU A 13 18.24 -4.30 5.75
CA LEU A 13 17.73 -5.54 5.20
C LEU A 13 16.33 -5.36 4.59
N LEU A 14 15.43 -4.66 5.29
CA LEU A 14 14.09 -4.37 4.79
C LEU A 14 14.16 -3.55 3.49
N MET A 15 14.92 -2.46 3.47
CA MET A 15 15.08 -1.60 2.30
C MET A 15 15.62 -2.37 1.10
N ALA A 16 16.61 -3.25 1.31
CA ALA A 16 17.19 -4.06 0.26
C ALA A 16 16.21 -5.12 -0.27
N VAL A 17 15.52 -5.83 0.63
CA VAL A 17 14.53 -6.86 0.25
C VAL A 17 13.34 -6.22 -0.45
N SER A 18 12.80 -5.12 0.06
CA SER A 18 11.68 -4.41 -0.56
C SER A 18 12.05 -3.83 -1.91
N ALA A 19 13.26 -3.27 -2.06
CA ALA A 19 13.73 -2.78 -3.35
C ALA A 19 13.88 -3.93 -4.36
N LEU A 20 14.46 -5.06 -3.96
CA LEU A 20 14.63 -6.22 -4.83
C LEU A 20 13.28 -6.78 -5.29
N VAL A 21 12.30 -6.85 -4.40
CA VAL A 21 10.95 -7.29 -4.73
C VAL A 21 10.27 -6.35 -5.70
N VAL A 22 10.35 -5.04 -5.44
CA VAL A 22 9.56 -4.05 -6.17
C VAL A 22 10.17 -3.70 -7.52
N TYR A 23 11.49 -3.52 -7.60
CA TYR A 23 12.14 -3.00 -8.82
C TYR A 23 12.54 -4.09 -9.82
N LEU A 24 12.93 -5.28 -9.37
CA LEU A 24 13.39 -6.36 -10.24
C LEU A 24 12.36 -6.76 -11.33
N PRO A 25 11.05 -6.82 -11.04
CA PRO A 25 10.06 -7.27 -12.03
C PRO A 25 9.54 -6.17 -12.98
N LEU A 26 9.85 -4.89 -12.76
CA LEU A 26 9.19 -3.76 -13.44
C LEU A 26 9.31 -3.78 -14.97
N GLY A 27 10.44 -4.25 -15.49
CA GLY A 27 10.75 -4.27 -16.92
C GLY A 27 10.38 -5.57 -17.64
N ALA A 28 9.77 -6.54 -16.95
CA ALA A 28 9.57 -7.87 -17.51
C ALA A 28 8.41 -7.97 -18.52
N VAL A 29 7.48 -7.02 -18.50
CA VAL A 29 6.24 -7.03 -19.32
C VAL A 29 6.10 -5.72 -20.09
N GLY A 30 5.49 -5.78 -21.28
CA GLY A 30 5.10 -4.62 -22.08
C GLY A 30 4.12 -3.68 -21.37
N LEU A 31 3.89 -2.50 -21.95
CA LEU A 31 2.98 -1.50 -21.38
C LEU A 31 1.52 -1.91 -21.62
N CYS A 32 0.66 -1.64 -20.63
CA CYS A 32 -0.80 -1.73 -20.79
C CYS A 32 -1.35 -0.41 -21.39
N GLY A 33 -2.58 -0.41 -21.93
CA GLY A 33 -3.19 0.77 -22.55
C GLY A 33 -3.19 2.03 -21.66
N ASP A 34 -3.50 1.89 -20.37
CA ASP A 34 -3.46 3.00 -19.41
C ASP A 34 -2.02 3.52 -19.19
N GLU A 35 -1.02 2.63 -19.24
CA GLU A 35 0.38 2.99 -19.10
C GLU A 35 0.92 3.70 -20.35
N GLU A 36 0.42 3.34 -21.53
CA GLU A 36 0.70 4.02 -22.79
C GLU A 36 0.13 5.44 -22.81
N GLU A 37 -1.07 5.65 -22.25
CA GLU A 37 -1.66 6.99 -22.11
C GLU A 37 -0.78 7.89 -21.20
N ILE A 38 -0.36 7.38 -20.04
CA ILE A 38 0.54 8.09 -19.13
C ILE A 38 1.87 8.43 -19.82
N LEU A 39 2.41 7.50 -20.61
CA LEU A 39 3.63 7.72 -21.38
C LEU A 39 3.45 8.82 -22.44
N GLY A 40 2.29 8.86 -23.11
CA GLY A 40 1.93 9.90 -24.07
C GLY A 40 1.94 11.29 -23.43
N ILE A 41 1.30 11.42 -22.26
CA ILE A 41 1.29 12.66 -21.47
C ILE A 41 2.72 13.03 -21.03
N ALA A 42 3.51 12.06 -20.55
CA ALA A 42 4.88 12.29 -20.09
C ALA A 42 5.80 12.81 -21.19
N ARG A 43 5.63 12.33 -22.43
CA ARG A 43 6.36 12.81 -23.60
C ARG A 43 5.98 14.27 -23.94
N GLY A 44 4.70 14.62 -23.90
CA GLY A 44 4.26 16.00 -24.08
C GLY A 44 4.74 16.97 -22.99
N LEU A 45 4.98 16.46 -21.77
CA LEU A 45 5.54 17.25 -20.66
C LEU A 45 7.06 17.46 -20.74
N SER A 46 7.78 16.68 -21.57
CA SER A 46 9.24 16.76 -21.67
C SER A 46 9.74 18.14 -22.12
N ASP A 47 8.99 18.79 -23.00
CA ASP A 47 9.36 20.08 -23.60
C ASP A 47 8.93 21.29 -22.75
N SER A 48 8.06 21.09 -21.74
CA SER A 48 7.32 22.18 -21.08
C SER A 48 7.65 22.41 -19.59
N GLY A 49 8.51 21.56 -19.01
CA GLY A 49 9.04 21.73 -17.65
C GLY A 49 8.00 21.68 -16.52
N PHE A 50 8.40 21.99 -15.28
CA PHE A 50 7.52 21.90 -14.10
C PHE A 50 6.32 22.86 -14.15
N GLY A 51 6.48 24.04 -14.78
CA GLY A 51 5.43 25.06 -14.86
C GLY A 51 4.19 24.61 -15.65
N SER A 52 4.34 23.65 -16.57
CA SER A 52 3.22 23.12 -17.36
C SER A 52 2.21 22.32 -16.53
N LEU A 53 2.60 21.80 -15.37
CA LEU A 53 1.73 21.13 -14.41
C LEU A 53 0.68 22.07 -13.81
N LEU A 54 0.97 23.36 -13.78
CA LEU A 54 0.12 24.38 -13.16
C LEU A 54 -0.74 25.12 -14.18
N THR A 55 -0.87 24.59 -15.39
CA THR A 55 -1.80 25.10 -16.41
C THR A 55 -3.22 24.59 -16.15
N PRO A 56 -4.28 25.35 -16.51
CA PRO A 56 -5.66 24.93 -16.28
C PRO A 56 -6.01 23.54 -16.85
N HIS A 57 -5.40 23.16 -17.98
CA HIS A 57 -5.60 21.85 -18.61
C HIS A 57 -5.11 20.68 -17.74
N ASN A 58 -3.94 20.82 -17.12
CA ASN A 58 -3.33 19.78 -16.28
C ASN A 58 -3.79 19.88 -14.80
N ALA A 59 -4.21 21.07 -14.37
CA ALA A 59 -4.68 21.33 -13.01
C ALA A 59 -5.93 20.51 -12.62
N GLY A 60 -6.78 20.17 -13.60
CA GLY A 60 -7.97 19.34 -13.37
C GLY A 60 -7.64 17.91 -12.90
N ASN A 61 -6.54 17.32 -13.39
CA ASN A 61 -6.07 15.98 -13.02
C ASN A 61 -4.62 16.02 -12.52
N PHE A 62 -4.34 16.90 -11.56
CA PHE A 62 -2.99 17.17 -11.06
C PHE A 62 -2.21 15.92 -10.65
N ALA A 63 -2.86 14.92 -10.04
CA ALA A 63 -2.21 13.66 -9.65
C ALA A 63 -1.63 12.90 -10.86
N THR A 64 -2.40 12.78 -11.93
CA THR A 64 -1.98 12.11 -13.18
C THR A 64 -0.91 12.91 -13.90
N SER A 65 -1.07 14.23 -14.00
CA SER A 65 -0.06 15.10 -14.63
C SER A 65 1.26 15.08 -13.85
N PHE A 66 1.22 15.14 -12.51
CA PHE A 66 2.42 15.06 -11.67
C PHE A 66 3.08 13.68 -11.77
N TYR A 67 2.31 12.60 -11.82
CA TYR A 67 2.83 11.25 -12.08
C TYR A 67 3.54 11.20 -13.44
N ALA A 68 2.89 11.69 -14.51
CA ALA A 68 3.47 11.74 -15.86
C ALA A 68 4.73 12.61 -15.92
N TYR A 69 4.80 13.69 -15.13
CA TYR A 69 6.03 14.47 -14.99
C TYR A 69 7.17 13.66 -14.35
N LEU A 70 6.91 12.88 -13.30
CA LEU A 70 7.93 11.99 -12.72
C LEU A 70 8.40 10.92 -13.72
N VAL A 71 7.50 10.42 -14.58
CA VAL A 71 7.86 9.52 -15.69
C VAL A 71 8.74 10.26 -16.69
N SER A 72 8.40 11.49 -17.06
CA SER A 72 9.19 12.33 -17.97
C SER A 72 10.61 12.57 -17.43
N VAL A 73 10.75 12.86 -16.14
CA VAL A 73 12.06 12.95 -15.47
C VAL A 73 12.81 11.61 -15.53
N SER A 74 12.13 10.49 -15.31
CA SER A 74 12.72 9.15 -15.36
C SER A 74 13.29 8.81 -16.74
N ILE A 75 12.61 9.24 -17.81
CA ILE A 75 13.06 9.04 -19.19
C ILE A 75 14.20 10.00 -19.52
N ASN A 76 14.00 11.30 -19.30
CA ASN A 76 14.90 12.34 -19.83
C ASN A 76 16.16 12.55 -18.99
N VAL A 77 16.06 12.42 -17.67
CA VAL A 77 17.20 12.65 -16.76
C VAL A 77 17.98 11.36 -16.52
N PHE A 78 17.29 10.24 -16.34
CA PHE A 78 17.93 8.95 -15.99
C PHE A 78 18.09 8.00 -17.17
N GLY A 79 17.49 8.28 -18.34
CA GLY A 79 17.63 7.45 -19.54
C GLY A 79 16.98 6.07 -19.43
N TYR A 80 15.99 5.90 -18.56
CA TYR A 80 15.35 4.59 -18.37
C TYR A 80 14.47 4.21 -19.57
N PRO A 81 14.39 2.91 -19.92
CA PRO A 81 13.44 2.42 -20.91
C PRO A 81 12.00 2.78 -20.53
N ALA A 82 11.15 3.06 -21.52
CA ALA A 82 9.78 3.52 -21.29
C ALA A 82 8.96 2.58 -20.39
N THR A 83 9.08 1.26 -20.57
CA THR A 83 8.41 0.24 -19.75
C THR A 83 8.73 0.37 -18.26
N LEU A 84 10.00 0.63 -17.95
CA LEU A 84 10.50 0.76 -16.59
C LEU A 84 10.21 2.16 -16.02
N ALA A 85 10.40 3.21 -16.83
CA ALA A 85 10.20 4.59 -16.43
C ALA A 85 8.74 4.89 -16.00
N VAL A 86 7.76 4.30 -16.69
CA VAL A 86 6.34 4.50 -16.38
C VAL A 86 5.95 3.91 -15.02
N ARG A 87 6.59 2.82 -14.60
CA ARG A 87 6.27 2.09 -13.36
C ARG A 87 7.13 2.51 -12.14
N ILE A 88 8.30 3.11 -12.36
CA ILE A 88 9.20 3.58 -11.29
C ILE A 88 8.49 4.44 -10.23
N PRO A 89 7.66 5.44 -10.58
CA PRO A 89 7.07 6.30 -9.55
C PRO A 89 6.17 5.52 -8.58
N ALA A 90 5.28 4.67 -9.10
CA ALA A 90 4.42 3.80 -8.27
C ALA A 90 5.25 2.81 -7.43
N ALA A 91 6.25 2.16 -8.03
CA ALA A 91 7.20 1.29 -7.33
C ALA A 91 7.89 2.00 -6.17
N THR A 92 8.37 3.23 -6.39
CA THR A 92 9.05 4.05 -5.38
C THR A 92 8.11 4.41 -4.24
N VAL A 93 6.85 4.73 -4.54
CA VAL A 93 5.83 4.96 -3.51
C VAL A 93 5.63 3.74 -2.63
N ILE A 94 5.42 2.55 -3.22
CA ILE A 94 5.21 1.32 -2.44
C ILE A 94 6.45 0.97 -1.61
N TRP A 95 7.65 1.16 -2.16
CA TRP A 95 8.90 0.99 -1.44
C TRP A 95 9.02 1.93 -0.23
N LEU A 96 8.71 3.22 -0.41
CA LEU A 96 8.70 4.22 0.67
C LEU A 96 7.65 3.88 1.73
N LEU A 97 6.45 3.47 1.34
CA LEU A 97 5.39 3.06 2.27
C LEU A 97 5.81 1.84 3.09
N SER A 98 6.42 0.82 2.47
CA SER A 98 6.93 -0.34 3.22
C SER A 98 7.98 0.07 4.26
N CYS A 99 8.90 0.96 3.91
CA CYS A 99 9.86 1.51 4.86
C CYS A 99 9.17 2.36 5.94
N GLY A 100 8.12 3.10 5.56
CA GLY A 100 7.28 3.90 6.45
C GLY A 100 6.62 3.07 7.54
N ILE A 101 6.16 1.85 7.23
CA ILE A 101 5.55 0.94 8.23
C ILE A 101 6.54 0.57 9.32
N PHE A 102 7.80 0.32 8.96
CA PHE A 102 8.84 0.00 9.94
C PHE A 102 9.06 1.15 10.94
N TYR A 103 8.94 2.40 10.48
CA TYR A 103 9.02 3.60 11.31
C TYR A 103 7.71 3.91 12.05
N PHE A 104 6.57 3.54 11.47
CA PHE A 104 5.23 3.70 12.05
C PHE A 104 4.96 2.64 13.14
N ARG A 105 5.86 2.58 14.14
CA ARG A 105 5.79 1.63 15.26
C ARG A 105 5.49 2.32 16.59
N GLY A 106 4.83 1.59 17.49
CA GLY A 106 4.69 2.00 18.89
C GLY A 106 6.06 2.09 19.60
N GLU A 107 6.17 2.94 20.63
CA GLU A 107 7.42 3.10 21.40
C GLU A 107 7.88 1.81 22.10
N HIS A 108 6.96 0.88 22.35
CA HIS A 108 7.19 -0.37 23.07
C HIS A 108 7.01 -1.61 22.18
N GLU A 109 6.78 -1.44 20.87
CA GLU A 109 6.58 -2.57 19.96
C GLU A 109 7.92 -3.19 19.57
N ARG A 110 7.98 -4.53 19.57
CA ARG A 110 9.19 -5.24 19.15
C ARG A 110 9.43 -5.05 17.66
N LYS A 111 10.71 -4.91 17.31
CA LYS A 111 11.20 -4.64 15.95
C LYS A 111 10.79 -5.73 14.95
N ASP A 112 10.73 -6.97 15.42
CA ASP A 112 10.31 -8.13 14.63
C ASP A 112 8.88 -8.01 14.09
N TYR A 113 7.98 -7.35 14.85
CA TYR A 113 6.61 -7.07 14.41
C TYR A 113 6.59 -6.02 13.30
N ALA A 114 7.36 -4.95 13.42
CA ALA A 114 7.43 -3.89 12.42
C ALA A 114 8.07 -4.38 11.11
N PHE A 115 9.12 -5.21 11.22
CA PHE A 115 9.73 -5.89 10.07
C PHE A 115 8.74 -6.82 9.38
N LEU A 116 8.03 -7.66 10.14
CA LEU A 116 7.00 -8.55 9.59
C LEU A 116 5.86 -7.76 8.94
N ALA A 117 5.38 -6.69 9.59
CA ALA A 117 4.34 -5.82 9.07
C ALA A 117 4.75 -5.25 7.70
N SER A 118 5.98 -4.78 7.57
CA SER A 118 6.48 -4.23 6.30
C SER A 118 6.52 -5.29 5.18
N LEU A 119 6.85 -6.54 5.51
CA LEU A 119 6.80 -7.66 4.56
C LEU A 119 5.37 -8.08 4.20
N ILE A 120 4.47 -8.13 5.18
CA ILE A 120 3.04 -8.43 4.96
C ILE A 120 2.43 -7.39 4.04
N PHE A 121 2.75 -6.11 4.24
CA PHE A 121 2.28 -5.02 3.41
C PHE A 121 2.65 -5.22 1.94
N ILE A 122 3.93 -5.45 1.64
CA ILE A 122 4.36 -5.71 0.26
C ILE A 122 3.76 -7.02 -0.27
N SER A 123 3.59 -8.05 0.57
CA SER A 123 2.98 -9.31 0.16
C SER A 123 1.48 -9.21 -0.10
N SER A 124 0.83 -8.12 0.28
CA SER A 124 -0.61 -7.93 0.02
C SER A 124 -0.83 -7.83 -1.48
N TYR A 125 -1.78 -8.60 -2.02
CA TYR A 125 -2.00 -8.68 -3.46
C TYR A 125 -2.22 -7.30 -4.09
N SER A 126 -3.06 -6.45 -3.51
CA SER A 126 -3.33 -5.15 -4.13
C SER A 126 -2.14 -4.20 -4.06
N VAL A 127 -1.36 -4.27 -2.98
CA VAL A 127 -0.16 -3.45 -2.80
C VAL A 127 0.93 -3.84 -3.81
N SER A 128 1.21 -5.14 -3.97
CA SER A 128 2.20 -5.58 -4.95
C SER A 128 1.72 -5.42 -6.40
N ALA A 129 0.41 -5.50 -6.67
CA ALA A 129 -0.12 -5.20 -8.01
C ALA A 129 0.10 -3.72 -8.37
N LEU A 130 -0.20 -2.80 -7.45
CA LEU A 130 0.05 -1.37 -7.62
C LEU A 130 1.54 -1.02 -7.74
N ALA A 131 2.45 -1.88 -7.26
CA ALA A 131 3.88 -1.68 -7.43
C ALA A 131 4.36 -1.99 -8.87
N TYR A 132 3.67 -2.90 -9.57
CA TYR A 132 4.06 -3.36 -10.91
C TYR A 132 3.26 -2.70 -12.04
N HIS A 133 2.20 -1.94 -11.71
CA HIS A 133 1.41 -1.17 -12.67
C HIS A 133 1.53 0.33 -12.38
N ALA A 134 1.56 1.15 -13.44
CA ALA A 134 1.50 2.59 -13.25
C ALA A 134 0.09 3.03 -12.82
N SER A 135 0.00 3.56 -11.60
CA SER A 135 -1.24 4.15 -11.11
C SER A 135 -0.95 5.48 -10.40
N PRO A 136 -1.42 6.62 -10.94
CA PRO A 136 -1.29 7.93 -10.30
C PRO A 136 -1.88 7.99 -8.89
N LEU A 137 -2.87 7.13 -8.60
CA LEU A 137 -3.53 7.03 -7.30
C LEU A 137 -2.59 6.54 -6.18
N THR A 138 -1.46 5.90 -6.52
CA THR A 138 -0.44 5.54 -5.52
C THR A 138 0.18 6.79 -4.88
N LEU A 139 0.45 7.85 -5.66
CA LEU A 139 1.00 9.10 -5.14
C LEU A 139 0.01 9.80 -4.20
N THR A 140 -1.27 9.86 -4.58
CA THR A 140 -2.30 10.48 -3.73
C THR A 140 -2.41 9.74 -2.39
N SER A 141 -2.34 8.41 -2.42
CA SER A 141 -2.33 7.55 -1.24
C SER A 141 -1.11 7.78 -0.35
N LEU A 142 0.09 7.97 -0.91
CA LEU A 142 1.30 8.25 -0.15
C LEU A 142 1.13 9.49 0.73
N PHE A 143 0.67 10.59 0.14
CA PHE A 143 0.51 11.84 0.87
C PHE A 143 -0.63 11.77 1.89
N LEU A 144 -1.72 11.07 1.58
CA LEU A 144 -2.81 10.83 2.54
C LEU A 144 -2.33 10.00 3.74
N ILE A 145 -1.60 8.90 3.49
CA ILE A 145 -1.02 8.06 4.54
C ILE A 145 -0.04 8.86 5.39
N ALA A 146 0.82 9.68 4.77
CA ALA A 146 1.74 10.56 5.49
C ALA A 146 0.99 11.56 6.39
N ALA A 147 -0.12 12.15 5.89
CA ALA A 147 -0.98 13.04 6.68
C ALA A 147 -1.64 12.32 7.86
N LEU A 148 -2.22 11.14 7.66
CA LEU A 148 -2.79 10.34 8.75
C LEU A 148 -1.74 9.89 9.76
N ALA A 149 -0.54 9.51 9.30
CA ALA A 149 0.56 9.15 10.17
C ALA A 149 1.05 10.35 11.00
N SER A 150 1.09 11.55 10.40
CA SER A 150 1.42 12.79 11.13
C SER A 150 0.38 13.13 12.20
N LEU A 151 -0.91 12.94 11.88
CA LEU A 151 -2.02 13.15 12.80
C LEU A 151 -1.90 12.22 14.00
N TYR A 152 -1.67 10.93 13.76
CA TYR A 152 -1.39 9.95 14.81
C TYR A 152 -0.25 10.41 15.73
N HIS A 153 0.89 10.81 15.16
CA HIS A 153 2.06 11.22 15.95
C HIS A 153 1.81 12.49 16.77
N TRP A 154 1.07 13.46 16.20
CA TRP A 154 0.69 14.68 16.88
C TRP A 154 -0.26 14.40 18.05
N ILE A 155 -1.26 13.54 17.86
CA ILE A 155 -2.18 13.13 18.92
C ILE A 155 -1.42 12.39 20.03
N LYS A 156 -0.54 11.44 19.67
CA LYS A 156 0.24 10.65 20.62
C LYS A 156 1.11 11.52 21.54
N ARG A 157 1.83 12.50 20.97
CA ARG A 157 2.64 13.44 21.75
C ARG A 157 2.66 14.79 21.07
N ARG A 158 2.02 15.77 21.71
CA ARG A 158 1.91 17.13 21.19
C ARG A 158 3.24 17.84 21.28
N SER A 159 3.73 18.29 20.14
CA SER A 159 4.95 19.10 20.03
C SER A 159 4.82 20.02 18.82
N ARG A 160 5.55 21.15 18.84
CA ARG A 160 5.54 22.13 17.74
C ARG A 160 6.02 21.50 16.43
N THR A 161 7.07 20.67 16.48
CA THR A 161 7.62 19.97 15.32
C THR A 161 6.59 19.05 14.66
N LYS A 162 5.85 18.28 15.45
CA LYS A 162 4.79 17.40 14.92
C LYS A 162 3.56 18.15 14.42
N ALA A 163 3.26 19.31 15.01
CA ALA A 163 2.18 20.17 14.50
C ALA A 163 2.56 20.75 13.13
N LEU A 164 3.81 21.18 12.96
CA LEU A 164 4.33 21.62 11.67
C LEU A 164 4.32 20.47 10.66
N LEU A 165 4.76 19.27 11.06
CA LEU A 165 4.72 18.09 10.20
C LEU A 165 3.29 17.80 9.74
N LEU A 166 2.31 17.86 10.64
CA LEU A 166 0.88 17.72 10.31
C LEU A 166 0.40 18.76 9.31
N VAL A 167 0.75 20.04 9.50
CA VAL A 167 0.36 21.11 8.57
C VAL A 167 0.96 20.88 7.19
N VAL A 168 2.27 20.57 7.13
CA VAL A 168 2.97 20.34 5.85
C VAL A 168 2.44 19.10 5.14
N SER A 169 2.30 17.96 5.83
CA SER A 169 1.81 16.73 5.21
C SER A 169 0.35 16.86 4.76
N THR A 170 -0.49 17.57 5.52
CA THR A 170 -1.89 17.80 5.13
C THR A 170 -1.99 18.78 3.96
N ALA A 171 -1.13 19.81 3.92
CA ALA A 171 -1.05 20.72 2.79
C ALA A 171 -0.62 19.98 1.52
N CYS A 172 0.43 19.16 1.59
CA CYS A 172 0.85 18.31 0.47
C CYS A 172 -0.27 17.35 0.04
N ALA A 173 -0.93 16.67 0.98
CA ALA A 173 -2.05 15.79 0.65
C ALA A 173 -3.22 16.54 0.02
N SER A 174 -3.44 17.79 0.38
CA SER A 174 -4.49 18.64 -0.23
C SER A 174 -4.19 18.97 -1.69
N LEU A 175 -2.92 19.03 -2.12
CA LEU A 175 -2.57 19.22 -3.54
C LEU A 175 -3.01 18.03 -4.42
N PHE A 176 -3.05 16.82 -3.84
CA PHE A 176 -3.36 15.59 -4.56
C PHE A 176 -4.79 15.11 -4.34
N PHE A 177 -5.39 15.47 -3.22
CA PHE A 177 -6.68 14.96 -2.76
C PHE A 177 -7.71 16.07 -2.53
N GLY A 178 -7.35 17.32 -2.83
CA GLY A 178 -8.18 18.50 -2.62
C GLY A 178 -8.57 18.72 -1.16
N ILE A 179 -9.68 19.43 -0.97
CA ILE A 179 -10.23 19.74 0.37
C ILE A 179 -10.71 18.50 1.13
N LEU A 180 -10.85 17.34 0.47
CA LEU A 180 -11.22 16.09 1.14
C LEU A 180 -10.14 15.62 2.13
N SER A 181 -8.87 15.99 1.94
CA SER A 181 -7.78 15.59 2.83
C SER A 181 -7.91 16.21 4.23
N PRO A 182 -7.97 17.56 4.38
CA PRO A 182 -8.16 18.17 5.68
C PRO A 182 -9.50 17.77 6.32
N LEU A 183 -10.55 17.52 5.53
CA LEU A 183 -11.82 17.00 6.03
C LEU A 183 -11.65 15.58 6.62
N ALA A 184 -10.99 14.68 5.90
CA ALA A 184 -10.70 13.32 6.38
C ALA A 184 -9.85 13.33 7.65
N MET A 185 -8.85 14.23 7.74
CA MET A 185 -8.04 14.40 8.95
C MET A 185 -8.87 14.95 10.11
N ALA A 186 -9.79 15.89 9.84
CA ALA A 186 -10.71 16.42 10.84
C ALA A 186 -11.58 15.30 11.39
N VAL A 187 -12.31 14.58 10.55
CA VAL A 187 -13.20 13.48 10.98
C VAL A 187 -12.43 12.43 11.78
N THR A 188 -11.29 11.96 11.26
CA THR A 188 -10.46 10.95 11.93
C THR A 188 -9.95 11.47 13.29
N GLY A 189 -9.43 12.69 13.34
CA GLY A 189 -8.88 13.28 14.55
C GLY A 189 -9.94 13.57 15.61
N MET A 190 -11.12 14.06 15.20
CA MET A 190 -12.24 14.37 16.11
C MET A 190 -12.77 13.08 16.76
N ILE A 191 -12.96 12.01 15.98
CA ILE A 191 -13.36 10.69 16.50
C ILE A 191 -12.30 10.16 17.48
N PHE A 192 -11.03 10.26 17.09
CA PHE A 192 -9.94 9.75 17.91
C PHE A 192 -9.81 10.48 19.26
N ILE A 193 -9.89 11.81 19.26
CA ILE A 193 -9.87 12.61 20.50
C ILE A 193 -11.12 12.32 21.35
N SER A 194 -12.27 12.04 20.72
CA SER A 194 -13.53 11.72 21.42
C SER A 194 -13.51 10.41 22.19
N ILE A 195 -12.71 9.44 21.71
CA ILE A 195 -12.56 8.12 22.32
C ILE A 195 -11.58 8.16 23.50
N GLN A 196 -10.65 9.11 23.53
CA GLN A 196 -9.70 9.23 24.63
C GLN A 196 -10.36 9.71 25.92
N GLU A 197 -9.91 9.15 27.06
CA GLU A 197 -10.42 9.50 28.39
C GLU A 197 -10.17 10.98 28.76
N LYS A 198 -9.07 11.56 28.28
CA LYS A 198 -8.67 12.95 28.56
C LYS A 198 -9.17 13.92 27.49
N LYS A 199 -10.49 14.16 27.49
CA LYS A 199 -11.13 15.10 26.55
C LYS A 199 -10.81 16.54 26.95
N ARG A 200 -10.16 17.31 26.08
CA ARG A 200 -10.06 18.78 26.23
C ARG A 200 -10.57 19.46 24.98
N VAL A 201 -11.51 20.40 25.15
CA VAL A 201 -12.10 21.19 24.06
C VAL A 201 -11.02 21.95 23.26
N SER A 202 -9.97 22.42 23.94
CA SER A 202 -8.82 23.08 23.33
C SER A 202 -8.15 22.23 22.24
N ASP A 203 -8.23 20.91 22.33
CA ASP A 203 -7.54 20.01 21.40
C ASP A 203 -8.27 19.89 20.07
N TYR A 204 -9.60 19.90 20.11
CA TYR A 204 -10.45 19.95 18.93
C TYR A 204 -10.23 21.27 18.17
N VAL A 205 -10.23 22.39 18.90
CA VAL A 205 -10.00 23.73 18.32
C VAL A 205 -8.60 23.81 17.71
N ARG A 206 -7.56 23.35 18.41
CA ARG A 206 -6.19 23.33 17.88
C ARG A 206 -6.08 22.48 16.62
N LEU A 207 -6.70 21.30 16.58
CA LEU A 207 -6.71 20.46 15.40
C LEU A 207 -7.35 21.18 14.22
N LEU A 208 -8.55 21.75 14.40
CA LEU A 208 -9.25 22.48 13.34
C LEU A 208 -8.43 23.66 12.82
N VAL A 209 -7.81 24.44 13.71
CA VAL A 209 -6.92 25.56 13.31
C VAL A 209 -5.74 25.06 12.47
N LEU A 210 -5.08 23.98 12.89
CA LEU A 210 -3.96 23.41 12.11
C LEU A 210 -4.41 22.95 10.71
N LEU A 211 -5.60 22.34 10.61
CA LEU A 211 -6.14 21.87 9.34
C LEU A 211 -6.56 23.03 8.42
N VAL A 212 -7.19 24.07 8.95
CA VAL A 212 -7.51 25.30 8.19
C VAL A 212 -6.24 25.97 7.69
N VAL A 213 -5.21 26.09 8.54
CA VAL A 213 -3.90 26.63 8.13
C VAL A 213 -3.28 25.78 7.03
N SER A 214 -3.39 24.45 7.09
CA SER A 214 -2.86 23.57 6.04
C SER A 214 -3.58 23.73 4.69
N ALA A 215 -4.91 23.87 4.70
CA ALA A 215 -5.69 24.09 3.49
C ALA A 215 -5.40 25.47 2.88
N ALA A 216 -5.31 26.50 3.72
CA ALA A 216 -4.95 27.85 3.28
C ALA A 216 -3.52 27.89 2.70
N LEU A 217 -2.57 27.20 3.34
CA LEU A 217 -1.20 27.10 2.86
C LEU A 217 -1.12 26.43 1.48
N ALA A 218 -1.85 25.32 1.28
CA ALA A 218 -1.92 24.65 -0.01
C ALA A 218 -2.49 25.56 -1.11
N TYR A 219 -3.59 26.28 -0.79
CA TYR A 219 -4.21 27.22 -1.73
C TYR A 219 -3.29 28.35 -2.13
N LEU A 220 -2.66 29.00 -1.14
CA LEU A 220 -1.75 30.12 -1.39
C LEU A 220 -0.52 29.68 -2.19
N LEU A 221 0.02 28.48 -1.90
CA LEU A 221 1.18 27.95 -2.62
C LEU A 221 0.86 27.70 -4.09
N VAL A 222 -0.28 27.08 -4.41
CA VAL A 222 -0.70 26.86 -5.80
C VAL A 222 -1.02 28.17 -6.50
N ALA A 223 -1.78 29.06 -5.86
CA ALA A 223 -2.16 30.34 -6.43
C ALA A 223 -0.93 31.22 -6.74
N PHE A 224 0.09 31.16 -5.88
CA PHE A 224 1.35 31.87 -6.09
C PHE A 224 2.19 31.25 -7.21
N LEU A 225 2.36 29.92 -7.21
CA LEU A 225 3.19 29.24 -8.22
C LEU A 225 2.55 29.27 -9.63
N ALA A 226 1.22 29.14 -9.70
CA ALA A 226 0.49 29.14 -10.96
C ALA A 226 0.14 30.56 -11.43
N ASN A 227 0.35 31.58 -10.59
CA ASN A 227 -0.10 32.96 -10.78
C ASN A 227 -1.57 33.06 -11.25
N SER A 228 -2.43 32.13 -10.79
CA SER A 228 -3.83 32.03 -11.19
C SER A 228 -4.67 31.48 -10.05
N ARG A 229 -5.84 32.09 -9.84
CA ARG A 229 -6.83 31.62 -8.85
C ARG A 229 -7.61 30.42 -9.38
N GLU A 230 -7.82 30.37 -10.70
CA GLU A 230 -8.61 29.33 -11.35
C GLU A 230 -7.93 27.95 -11.21
N THR A 231 -6.61 27.89 -11.43
CA THR A 231 -5.80 26.67 -11.27
C THR A 231 -5.79 26.19 -9.82
N ALA A 232 -5.72 27.11 -8.85
CA ALA A 232 -5.84 26.78 -7.43
C ALA A 232 -7.21 26.21 -7.06
N HIS A 233 -8.30 26.74 -7.64
CA HIS A 233 -9.64 26.21 -7.47
C HIS A 233 -9.83 24.84 -8.11
N LEU A 234 -9.23 24.58 -9.26
CA LEU A 234 -9.27 23.28 -9.93
C LEU A 234 -8.54 22.20 -9.12
N ILE A 235 -7.35 22.51 -8.60
CA ILE A 235 -6.52 21.55 -7.83
C ILE A 235 -7.13 21.25 -6.45
N LEU A 236 -7.65 22.27 -5.75
CA LEU A 236 -8.21 22.09 -4.41
C LEU A 236 -9.72 21.81 -4.40
N GLY A 237 -10.35 21.92 -5.57
CA GLY A 237 -11.75 21.63 -5.79
C GLY A 237 -12.10 20.15 -5.59
N ILE A 238 -13.40 19.87 -5.54
CA ILE A 238 -13.94 18.52 -5.31
C ILE A 238 -14.11 17.76 -6.65
N GLY A 239 -14.03 18.47 -7.79
CA GLY A 239 -14.45 17.98 -9.11
C GLY A 239 -13.67 16.78 -9.63
N SER A 240 -12.37 16.69 -9.38
CA SER A 240 -11.50 15.62 -9.93
C SER A 240 -11.70 14.24 -9.29
N LEU A 241 -12.38 14.16 -8.15
CA LEU A 241 -12.55 12.90 -7.38
C LEU A 241 -14.02 12.47 -7.23
N ALA A 242 -14.95 13.30 -7.71
CA ALA A 242 -16.40 13.10 -7.55
C ALA A 242 -17.08 12.45 -8.77
N GLU A 243 -16.33 12.08 -9.82
CA GLU A 243 -16.93 11.40 -10.97
C GLU A 243 -17.41 9.99 -10.61
N PRO A 244 -18.71 9.69 -10.77
CA PRO A 244 -19.24 8.36 -10.51
C PRO A 244 -18.83 7.43 -11.66
N ILE A 245 -18.03 6.39 -11.37
CA ILE A 245 -17.82 5.30 -12.32
C ILE A 245 -19.17 4.61 -12.55
N ALA A 246 -19.66 4.68 -13.79
CA ALA A 246 -20.82 3.94 -14.25
C ALA A 246 -20.44 2.46 -14.42
N GLY A 247 -21.20 1.59 -13.77
CA GLY A 247 -21.10 0.14 -13.95
C GLY A 247 -20.33 -0.58 -12.83
N TYR A 248 -20.87 -1.73 -12.46
CA TYR A 248 -20.42 -2.69 -11.44
C TYR A 248 -20.97 -2.54 -10.00
N SER A 249 -21.43 -3.68 -9.48
CA SER A 249 -22.07 -3.86 -8.18
C SER A 249 -21.10 -3.52 -7.03
N ARG A 250 -21.35 -2.36 -6.40
CA ARG A 250 -20.49 -1.68 -5.42
C ARG A 250 -20.10 -2.50 -4.18
N LEU A 251 -20.90 -3.50 -3.80
CA LEU A 251 -20.67 -4.30 -2.58
C LEU A 251 -19.96 -5.63 -2.86
N ASN A 252 -20.29 -6.29 -3.97
CA ASN A 252 -19.67 -7.57 -4.32
C ASN A 252 -18.20 -7.36 -4.69
N MET A 253 -17.90 -6.27 -5.40
CA MET A 253 -16.54 -5.86 -5.74
C MET A 253 -15.75 -5.46 -4.50
N LEU A 254 -16.35 -4.77 -3.52
CA LEU A 254 -15.69 -4.45 -2.25
C LEU A 254 -15.39 -5.70 -1.42
N ALA A 255 -16.34 -6.63 -1.29
CA ALA A 255 -16.11 -7.88 -0.57
C ALA A 255 -15.00 -8.70 -1.24
N LEU A 256 -15.03 -8.80 -2.56
CA LEU A 256 -14.03 -9.50 -3.35
C LEU A 256 -12.66 -8.79 -3.25
N GLN A 257 -12.61 -7.47 -3.44
CA GLN A 257 -11.40 -6.68 -3.25
C GLN A 257 -10.87 -6.81 -1.83
N LEU A 258 -11.65 -6.62 -0.76
CA LEU A 258 -11.12 -6.67 0.62
C LEU A 258 -10.63 -8.06 1.02
N VAL A 259 -11.32 -9.12 0.56
CA VAL A 259 -10.94 -10.52 0.80
C VAL A 259 -9.69 -10.91 0.01
N PHE A 260 -9.61 -10.58 -1.29
CA PHE A 260 -8.49 -10.95 -2.17
C PHE A 260 -7.29 -9.99 -2.07
N SER A 261 -7.51 -8.71 -1.77
CA SER A 261 -6.45 -7.69 -1.64
C SER A 261 -5.49 -8.01 -0.51
N ILE A 262 -6.01 -8.54 0.59
CA ILE A 262 -5.27 -8.87 1.80
C ILE A 262 -5.05 -10.38 1.90
N PHE A 263 -5.58 -11.20 0.99
CA PHE A 263 -5.34 -12.64 0.96
C PHE A 263 -3.83 -12.94 0.90
N PRO A 264 -3.29 -13.89 1.71
CA PRO A 264 -3.99 -14.81 2.62
C PRO A 264 -4.29 -14.25 4.02
N TRP A 265 -3.86 -13.03 4.32
CA TRP A 265 -3.97 -12.38 5.63
C TRP A 265 -5.35 -11.78 5.92
N SER A 266 -6.30 -11.89 4.99
CA SER A 266 -7.68 -11.43 5.14
C SER A 266 -8.50 -12.29 6.11
N VAL A 267 -8.17 -13.58 6.27
CA VAL A 267 -8.92 -14.51 7.13
C VAL A 267 -8.99 -14.04 8.60
N PRO A 268 -7.88 -13.63 9.25
CA PRO A 268 -7.93 -13.02 10.58
C PRO A 268 -8.79 -11.76 10.68
N LEU A 269 -8.75 -10.90 9.65
CA LEU A 269 -9.49 -9.64 9.61
C LEU A 269 -11.00 -9.90 9.50
N ILE A 270 -11.41 -10.84 8.65
CA ILE A 270 -12.81 -11.25 8.46
C ILE A 270 -13.36 -11.91 9.73
N VAL A 271 -12.59 -12.80 10.36
CA VAL A 271 -12.97 -13.42 11.63
C VAL A 271 -13.08 -12.37 12.74
N ALA A 272 -12.16 -11.40 12.79
CA ALA A 272 -12.24 -10.28 13.72
C ALA A 272 -13.50 -9.43 13.47
N LEU A 273 -13.81 -9.09 12.21
CA LEU A 273 -15.01 -8.31 11.86
C LEU A 273 -16.31 -9.05 12.19
N GLY A 274 -16.39 -10.33 11.88
CA GLY A 274 -17.53 -11.18 12.24
C GLY A 274 -17.71 -11.28 13.76
N TRP A 275 -16.61 -11.42 14.50
CA TRP A 275 -16.65 -11.45 15.97
C TRP A 275 -17.04 -10.08 16.58
N MET A 276 -16.56 -8.99 15.99
CA MET A 276 -16.87 -7.61 16.39
C MET A 276 -18.35 -7.27 16.18
N ALA A 277 -18.94 -7.74 15.08
CA ALA A 277 -20.37 -7.56 14.79
C ALA A 277 -21.27 -8.30 15.80
N VAL A 278 -20.83 -9.45 16.31
CA VAL A 278 -21.61 -10.29 17.23
C VAL A 278 -21.47 -9.84 18.70
N ASN A 279 -20.42 -9.12 19.09
CA ASN A 279 -20.14 -8.76 20.50
C ASN A 279 -19.85 -7.26 20.74
N PRO A 280 -20.84 -6.36 20.63
CA PRO A 280 -20.63 -4.91 20.66
C PRO A 280 -20.23 -4.34 22.04
N ARG A 281 -20.69 -4.94 23.15
CA ARG A 281 -20.37 -4.45 24.50
C ARG A 281 -18.94 -4.77 24.93
N TRP A 282 -18.48 -5.98 24.62
CA TRP A 282 -17.10 -6.42 24.83
C TRP A 282 -16.10 -5.61 23.99
N LEU A 283 -16.55 -5.13 22.81
CA LEU A 283 -15.77 -4.30 21.91
C LEU A 283 -15.30 -3.03 22.59
N ARG A 284 -16.17 -2.33 23.35
CA ARG A 284 -15.80 -1.09 24.04
C ARG A 284 -14.67 -1.32 25.05
N ASP A 285 -14.79 -2.32 25.90
CA ASP A 285 -13.85 -2.55 26.99
C ASP A 285 -12.49 -3.08 26.49
N ARG A 286 -12.51 -4.00 25.51
CA ARG A 286 -11.25 -4.46 24.88
C ARG A 286 -10.64 -3.44 23.94
N PHE A 287 -11.43 -2.65 23.22
CA PHE A 287 -10.94 -1.61 22.32
C PHE A 287 -10.25 -0.50 23.10
N LEU A 288 -10.83 -0.04 24.21
CA LEU A 288 -10.19 0.90 25.12
C LEU A 288 -8.92 0.32 25.76
N ALA A 289 -8.87 -1.00 25.98
CA ALA A 289 -7.66 -1.69 26.43
C ALA A 289 -6.58 -1.91 25.35
N MET A 290 -6.86 -1.63 24.06
CA MET A 290 -5.86 -1.74 23.00
C MET A 290 -4.85 -0.60 23.05
N SER A 291 -3.63 -0.85 22.60
CA SER A 291 -2.62 0.20 22.41
C SER A 291 -3.11 1.27 21.42
N LEU A 292 -2.74 2.53 21.66
CA LEU A 292 -3.11 3.71 20.86
C LEU A 292 -2.95 3.52 19.34
N LEU A 293 -1.91 2.80 18.89
CA LEU A 293 -1.68 2.45 17.47
C LEU A 293 -2.81 1.59 16.88
N LYS A 294 -3.26 0.58 17.63
CA LYS A 294 -4.30 -0.37 17.20
C LYS A 294 -5.67 0.31 17.14
N GLN A 295 -5.96 1.17 18.11
CA GLN A 295 -7.18 1.98 18.08
C GLN A 295 -7.21 2.87 16.83
N PHE A 296 -6.08 3.49 16.49
CA PHE A 296 -5.97 4.36 15.32
C PHE A 296 -6.21 3.59 14.02
N GLY A 297 -5.57 2.43 13.85
CA GLY A 297 -5.74 1.59 12.66
C GLY A 297 -7.19 1.13 12.45
N VAL A 298 -7.89 0.75 13.52
CA VAL A 298 -9.31 0.36 13.46
C VAL A 298 -10.21 1.55 13.12
N ILE A 299 -9.96 2.74 13.67
CA ILE A 299 -10.74 3.95 13.34
C ILE A 299 -10.57 4.31 11.87
N VAL A 300 -9.32 4.31 11.37
CA VAL A 300 -9.06 4.54 9.95
C VAL A 300 -9.76 3.47 9.11
N PHE A 301 -9.71 2.19 9.50
CA PHE A 301 -10.41 1.12 8.80
C PHE A 301 -11.93 1.37 8.70
N ILE A 302 -12.58 1.65 9.84
CA ILE A 302 -14.02 1.90 9.89
C ILE A 302 -14.41 3.11 9.05
N LEU A 303 -13.58 4.16 9.03
CA LEU A 303 -13.82 5.35 8.20
C LEU A 303 -13.59 5.06 6.71
N THR A 304 -12.62 4.23 6.36
CA THR A 304 -12.37 3.88 4.96
C THR A 304 -13.48 3.04 4.35
N LEU A 305 -14.16 2.17 5.11
CA LEU A 305 -15.23 1.30 4.59
C LEU A 305 -16.37 2.05 3.85
N PRO A 306 -17.04 3.07 4.44
CA PRO A 306 -18.07 3.82 3.73
C PRO A 306 -17.51 4.70 2.60
N LEU A 307 -16.27 5.15 2.68
CA LEU A 307 -15.65 5.90 1.57
C LEU A 307 -15.32 4.99 0.38
N ILE A 308 -14.92 3.74 0.61
CA ILE A 308 -14.71 2.73 -0.45
C ILE A 308 -16.05 2.40 -1.13
N THR A 309 -17.15 2.29 -0.39
CA THR A 309 -18.47 1.98 -0.97
C THR A 309 -19.13 3.14 -1.70
N ALA A 310 -18.87 4.38 -1.27
CA ALA A 310 -19.57 5.56 -1.76
C ALA A 310 -18.86 6.23 -2.95
N LEU A 311 -17.53 6.17 -3.02
CA LEU A 311 -16.72 6.98 -3.95
C LEU A 311 -15.73 6.07 -4.69
N ASN A 312 -16.13 5.57 -5.86
CA ASN A 312 -15.38 4.54 -6.60
C ASN A 312 -13.94 4.97 -6.99
N GLY A 313 -13.70 6.24 -7.33
CA GLY A 313 -12.35 6.77 -7.59
C GLY A 313 -11.45 6.87 -6.35
N LEU A 314 -12.02 6.77 -5.15
CA LEU A 314 -11.32 6.77 -3.87
C LEU A 314 -11.05 5.35 -3.34
N SER A 315 -11.66 4.33 -3.93
CA SER A 315 -11.62 2.95 -3.43
C SER A 315 -10.20 2.44 -3.24
N ILE A 316 -9.33 2.60 -4.25
CA ILE A 316 -7.93 2.17 -4.22
C ILE A 316 -7.13 2.94 -3.17
N ILE A 317 -7.34 4.27 -3.10
CA ILE A 317 -6.65 5.15 -2.15
C ILE A 317 -6.99 4.75 -0.72
N MET A 318 -8.27 4.54 -0.46
CA MET A 318 -8.78 4.16 0.85
C MET A 318 -8.41 2.73 1.21
N LEU A 319 -8.40 1.80 0.25
CA LEU A 319 -7.94 0.43 0.43
C LEU A 319 -6.46 0.39 0.81
N LEU A 320 -5.59 1.09 0.08
CA LEU A 320 -4.16 1.14 0.39
C LEU A 320 -3.90 1.76 1.76
N THR A 321 -4.64 2.83 2.09
CA THR A 321 -4.62 3.48 3.41
C THR A 321 -5.06 2.51 4.51
N ALA A 322 -6.17 1.79 4.31
CA ALA A 322 -6.69 0.81 5.25
C ALA A 322 -5.68 -0.32 5.49
N ILE A 323 -5.09 -0.88 4.44
CA ILE A 323 -4.06 -1.92 4.53
C ILE A 323 -2.87 -1.39 5.33
N TYR A 324 -2.34 -0.22 4.98
CA TYR A 324 -1.17 0.37 5.63
C TYR A 324 -1.31 0.46 7.16
N PHE A 325 -2.43 1.00 7.65
CA PHE A 325 -2.62 1.21 9.09
C PHE A 325 -3.03 -0.06 9.86
N ASN A 326 -3.49 -1.11 9.18
CA ASN A 326 -3.95 -2.35 9.82
C ASN A 326 -2.93 -3.49 9.77
N VAL A 327 -1.98 -3.46 8.85
CA VAL A 327 -0.94 -4.49 8.74
C VAL A 327 -0.11 -4.68 10.02
N PRO A 328 0.22 -3.64 10.83
CA PRO A 328 0.86 -3.85 12.13
C PRO A 328 0.02 -4.71 13.10
N LEU A 329 -1.31 -4.55 13.08
CA LEU A 329 -2.23 -5.36 13.90
C LEU A 329 -2.26 -6.81 13.40
N VAL A 330 -2.29 -7.01 12.08
CA VAL A 330 -2.22 -8.33 11.45
C VAL A 330 -0.91 -9.03 11.79
N ALA A 331 0.23 -8.34 11.70
CA ALA A 331 1.54 -8.90 12.07
C ALA A 331 1.59 -9.37 13.52
N HIS A 332 1.03 -8.58 14.44
CA HIS A 332 0.90 -8.95 15.85
C HIS A 332 0.04 -10.21 16.05
N PHE A 333 -1.09 -10.28 15.36
CA PHE A 333 -1.98 -11.44 15.41
C PHE A 333 -1.29 -12.69 14.87
N LEU A 334 -0.70 -12.62 13.68
CA LEU A 334 -0.04 -13.76 13.03
C LEU A 334 1.08 -14.33 13.89
N LEU A 335 1.97 -13.49 14.41
CA LEU A 335 3.05 -13.95 15.28
C LEU A 335 2.49 -14.63 16.55
N SER A 336 1.47 -14.06 17.19
CA SER A 336 0.81 -14.67 18.34
C SER A 336 0.21 -16.05 17.99
N GLN A 337 -0.48 -16.16 16.85
CA GLN A 337 -1.06 -17.41 16.40
C GLN A 337 -0.01 -18.46 16.04
N THR A 338 1.12 -18.06 15.44
CA THR A 338 2.19 -19.02 15.09
C THR A 338 2.81 -19.69 16.31
N HIS A 339 2.99 -18.96 17.40
CA HIS A 339 3.52 -19.54 18.64
C HIS A 339 2.48 -20.40 19.37
N ASN A 340 1.23 -19.92 19.47
CA ASN A 340 0.19 -20.60 20.23
C ASN A 340 -0.43 -21.80 19.50
N HIS A 341 -0.57 -21.71 18.17
CA HIS A 341 -1.21 -22.71 17.31
C HIS A 341 -0.25 -23.25 16.24
N SER A 342 0.95 -23.65 16.67
CA SER A 342 2.03 -24.15 15.79
C SER A 342 1.63 -25.30 14.84
N VAL A 343 0.68 -26.16 15.25
CA VAL A 343 0.20 -27.29 14.41
C VAL A 343 -0.63 -26.76 13.24
N THR A 344 -1.58 -25.86 13.51
CA THR A 344 -2.41 -25.22 12.48
C THR A 344 -1.53 -24.53 11.44
N TRP A 345 -0.52 -23.78 11.88
CA TRP A 345 0.41 -23.09 10.96
C TRP A 345 1.33 -24.03 10.18
N ARG A 346 1.64 -25.21 10.72
CA ARG A 346 2.35 -26.25 9.97
C ARG A 346 1.49 -26.75 8.81
N ILE A 347 0.21 -27.04 9.08
CA ILE A 347 -0.76 -27.48 8.07
C ILE A 347 -0.97 -26.38 7.02
N SER A 348 -1.22 -25.13 7.44
CA SER A 348 -1.39 -24.01 6.51
C SER A 348 -0.16 -23.79 5.64
N GLY A 349 1.04 -23.81 6.22
CA GLY A 349 2.28 -23.68 5.44
C GLY A 349 2.51 -24.84 4.47
N PHE A 350 2.12 -26.07 4.84
CA PHE A 350 2.14 -27.21 3.92
C PHE A 350 1.17 -27.03 2.74
N ILE A 351 -0.07 -26.57 3.01
CA ILE A 351 -1.05 -26.28 1.96
C ILE A 351 -0.54 -25.18 1.02
N PHE A 352 -0.02 -24.07 1.55
CA PHE A 352 0.57 -23.00 0.73
C PHE A 352 1.74 -23.51 -0.11
N SER A 353 2.64 -24.30 0.49
CA SER A 353 3.76 -24.91 -0.21
C SER A 353 3.31 -25.78 -1.37
N LEU A 354 2.26 -26.59 -1.18
CA LEU A 354 1.72 -27.47 -2.21
C LEU A 354 1.09 -26.67 -3.35
N ILE A 355 0.27 -25.66 -3.05
CA ILE A 355 -0.35 -24.78 -4.05
C ILE A 355 0.73 -24.08 -4.89
N ILE A 356 1.75 -23.51 -4.25
CA ILE A 356 2.82 -22.78 -4.93
C ILE A 356 3.70 -23.72 -5.76
N THR A 357 3.96 -24.94 -5.27
CA THR A 357 4.67 -25.97 -6.04
C THR A 357 3.86 -26.36 -7.28
N ALA A 358 2.56 -26.59 -7.14
CA ALA A 358 1.68 -26.90 -8.26
C ALA A 358 1.66 -25.77 -9.29
N LEU A 359 1.60 -24.50 -8.84
CA LEU A 359 1.68 -23.33 -9.71
C LEU A 359 3.01 -23.25 -10.46
N ALA A 360 4.13 -23.47 -9.78
CA ALA A 360 5.47 -23.44 -10.39
C ALA A 360 5.65 -24.57 -11.40
N VAL A 361 5.19 -25.78 -11.10
CA VAL A 361 5.22 -26.92 -12.03
C VAL A 361 4.33 -26.68 -13.23
N ALA A 362 3.11 -26.17 -13.02
CA ALA A 362 2.20 -25.80 -14.11
C ALA A 362 2.84 -24.75 -15.03
N TYR A 363 3.52 -23.75 -14.46
CA TYR A 363 4.25 -22.76 -15.26
C TYR A 363 5.35 -23.38 -16.11
N VAL A 364 6.19 -24.24 -15.53
CA VAL A 364 7.27 -24.92 -16.27
C VAL A 364 6.71 -25.80 -17.39
N ALA A 365 5.63 -26.53 -17.13
CA ALA A 365 4.97 -27.35 -18.14
C ALA A 365 4.36 -26.50 -19.26
N ALA A 366 3.73 -25.37 -18.95
CA ALA A 366 3.18 -24.44 -19.94
C ALA A 366 4.27 -23.83 -20.84
N VAL A 367 5.40 -23.39 -20.26
CA VAL A 367 6.56 -22.90 -21.04
C VAL A 367 7.18 -24.00 -21.90
N SER A 368 7.06 -25.26 -21.47
CA SER A 368 7.53 -26.43 -22.24
C SER A 368 6.56 -26.86 -23.36
N GLY A 369 5.48 -26.11 -23.60
CA GLY A 369 4.51 -26.36 -24.68
C GLY A 369 3.32 -27.24 -24.30
N VAL A 370 3.08 -27.50 -23.02
CA VAL A 370 1.89 -28.22 -22.56
C VAL A 370 0.74 -27.24 -22.34
N ASP A 371 -0.35 -27.40 -23.09
CA ASP A 371 -1.57 -26.60 -22.88
C ASP A 371 -2.21 -26.95 -21.53
N ILE A 372 -2.19 -25.98 -20.61
CA ILE A 372 -2.78 -26.12 -19.27
C ILE A 372 -3.92 -25.13 -19.15
N CYS A 373 -5.09 -25.62 -18.74
CA CYS A 373 -6.24 -24.79 -18.37
C CYS A 373 -6.46 -24.89 -16.87
N ILE A 374 -6.43 -23.75 -16.16
CA ILE A 374 -6.75 -23.68 -14.73
C ILE A 374 -8.04 -22.88 -14.59
N LEU A 375 -9.09 -23.49 -14.02
CA LEU A 375 -10.38 -22.83 -13.75
C LEU A 375 -11.01 -22.17 -15.00
N GLY A 376 -10.85 -22.78 -16.18
CA GLY A 376 -11.41 -22.28 -17.44
C GLY A 376 -10.60 -21.16 -18.12
N TYR A 377 -9.49 -20.72 -17.52
CA TYR A 377 -8.55 -19.79 -18.14
C TYR A 377 -7.39 -20.55 -18.78
N ALA A 378 -7.11 -20.25 -20.05
CA ALA A 378 -5.94 -20.77 -20.75
C ALA A 378 -4.68 -20.16 -20.11
N PHE A 379 -3.78 -21.03 -19.63
CA PHE A 379 -2.53 -20.63 -19.03
C PHE A 379 -1.54 -20.30 -20.14
N ARG A 380 -1.44 -19.03 -20.52
CA ARG A 380 -0.55 -18.56 -21.59
C ARG A 380 0.59 -17.74 -20.99
N PRO A 381 1.78 -18.33 -20.75
CA PRO A 381 2.93 -17.56 -20.31
C PRO A 381 3.29 -16.55 -21.41
N GLU A 382 3.26 -15.26 -21.09
CA GLU A 382 3.63 -14.24 -22.06
C GLU A 382 5.07 -14.44 -22.53
N GLY A 383 5.27 -14.40 -23.85
CA GLY A 383 6.58 -14.51 -24.48
C GLY A 383 7.15 -15.92 -24.63
N GLY A 384 6.59 -16.96 -24.00
CA GLY A 384 6.93 -18.38 -24.24
C GLY A 384 8.41 -18.78 -24.08
N VAL A 385 9.27 -17.90 -23.56
CA VAL A 385 10.73 -18.05 -23.55
C VAL A 385 11.25 -17.97 -22.13
N TRP A 386 12.18 -18.87 -21.79
CA TRP A 386 12.93 -18.85 -20.54
C TRP A 386 13.71 -17.54 -20.42
N SER A 387 13.25 -16.64 -19.54
CA SER A 387 14.02 -15.44 -19.17
C SER A 387 14.88 -15.70 -17.94
N THR A 388 16.00 -14.99 -17.83
CA THR A 388 16.89 -15.07 -16.65
C THR A 388 16.13 -14.75 -15.35
N GLY A 389 15.17 -13.82 -15.41
CA GLY A 389 14.32 -13.45 -14.28
C GLY A 389 13.42 -14.60 -13.81
N VAL A 390 12.82 -15.34 -14.75
CA VAL A 390 12.01 -16.53 -14.45
C VAL A 390 12.84 -17.63 -13.80
N VAL A 391 14.04 -17.91 -14.33
CA VAL A 391 14.93 -18.94 -13.78
C VAL A 391 15.35 -18.59 -12.35
N LEU A 392 15.74 -17.33 -12.10
CA LEU A 392 16.07 -16.85 -10.76
C LEU A 392 14.87 -16.94 -9.82
N LEU A 393 13.67 -16.56 -10.28
CA LEU A 393 12.45 -16.62 -9.49
C LEU A 393 12.08 -18.06 -9.11
N LEU A 394 12.11 -18.99 -10.06
CA LEU A 394 11.85 -20.41 -9.80
C LEU A 394 12.89 -21.01 -8.84
N SER A 395 14.18 -20.66 -9.01
CA SER A 395 15.23 -21.09 -8.09
C SER A 395 14.99 -20.55 -6.67
N ALA A 396 14.56 -19.31 -6.53
CA ALA A 396 14.22 -18.69 -5.25
C ALA A 396 13.00 -19.36 -4.60
N ILE A 397 12.00 -19.75 -5.39
CA ILE A 397 10.85 -20.53 -4.92
C ILE A 397 11.31 -21.89 -4.40
N VAL A 398 12.15 -22.63 -5.13
CA VAL A 398 12.69 -23.94 -4.69
C VAL A 398 13.48 -23.81 -3.39
N VAL A 399 14.37 -22.82 -3.28
CA VAL A 399 15.12 -22.55 -2.04
C VAL A 399 14.18 -22.18 -0.90
N SER A 400 13.14 -21.39 -1.16
CA SER A 400 12.14 -21.00 -0.15
C SER A 400 11.31 -22.20 0.33
N LEU A 401 10.94 -23.12 -0.56
CA LEU A 401 10.26 -24.38 -0.22
C LEU A 401 11.16 -25.28 0.66
N TYR A 402 12.43 -25.43 0.29
CA TYR A 402 13.40 -26.19 1.08
C TYR A 402 13.60 -25.59 2.48
N THR A 403 13.76 -24.26 2.57
CA THR A 403 13.94 -23.61 3.87
C THR A 403 12.66 -23.66 4.72
N LEU A 404 11.47 -23.58 4.10
CA LEU A 404 10.19 -23.75 4.79
C LEU A 404 10.08 -25.14 5.43
N THR A 405 10.34 -26.20 4.67
CA THR A 405 10.31 -27.59 5.18
C THR A 405 11.32 -27.81 6.32
N ARG A 406 12.55 -27.27 6.20
CA ARG A 406 13.55 -27.32 7.28
C ARG A 406 13.06 -26.61 8.55
N ASN A 407 12.45 -25.44 8.42
CA ASN A 407 12.01 -24.62 9.54
C ASN A 407 10.73 -25.12 10.24
N GLN A 408 10.03 -26.12 9.68
CA GLN A 408 8.84 -26.73 10.31
C GLN A 408 9.13 -27.33 11.70
N ARG A 409 10.37 -27.77 11.92
CA ARG A 409 10.82 -28.39 13.18
C ARG A 409 10.99 -27.38 14.31
N THR A 410 11.17 -26.09 13.99
CA THR A 410 11.48 -25.03 14.96
C THR A 410 10.39 -23.97 15.09
N ILE A 411 9.18 -24.22 14.58
CA ILE A 411 8.06 -23.25 14.53
C ILE A 411 7.79 -22.58 15.89
N ARG A 412 7.82 -23.35 16.98
CA ARG A 412 7.52 -22.81 18.32
C ARG A 412 8.59 -21.83 18.83
N PHE A 413 9.82 -21.96 18.35
CA PHE A 413 10.99 -21.27 18.90
C PHE A 413 11.50 -20.12 18.02
N ASN A 414 11.05 -20.01 16.77
CA ASN A 414 11.61 -19.03 15.84
C ASN A 414 10.58 -18.55 14.79
N ASN A 415 10.58 -17.23 14.56
CA ASN A 415 9.72 -16.53 13.60
C ASN A 415 10.10 -16.81 12.13
N ARG A 416 11.26 -17.42 11.87
CA ARG A 416 11.75 -17.77 10.52
C ARG A 416 10.73 -18.53 9.66
N TYR A 417 9.94 -19.40 10.27
CA TYR A 417 8.92 -20.15 9.55
C TYR A 417 7.85 -19.22 8.95
N LEU A 418 7.38 -18.24 9.72
CA LEU A 418 6.41 -17.26 9.25
C LEU A 418 7.01 -16.35 8.17
N TYR A 419 8.24 -15.88 8.36
CA TYR A 419 8.94 -15.09 7.33
C TYR A 419 9.06 -15.86 6.00
N ASN A 420 9.37 -17.16 6.05
CA ASN A 420 9.45 -17.99 4.86
C ASN A 420 8.09 -18.15 4.16
N ILE A 421 6.98 -18.27 4.90
CA ILE A 421 5.65 -18.30 4.29
C ILE A 421 5.35 -16.99 3.55
N VAL A 422 5.64 -15.85 4.18
CA VAL A 422 5.42 -14.52 3.59
C VAL A 422 6.27 -14.34 2.33
N ILE A 423 7.55 -14.70 2.38
CA ILE A 423 8.47 -14.61 1.24
C ILE A 423 8.04 -15.55 0.11
N LEU A 424 7.71 -16.80 0.43
CA LEU A 424 7.26 -17.78 -0.57
C LEU A 424 5.98 -17.30 -1.28
N TYR A 425 5.04 -16.73 -0.52
CA TYR A 425 3.83 -16.14 -1.08
C TYR A 425 4.13 -14.96 -2.01
N LEU A 426 5.04 -14.07 -1.59
CA LEU A 426 5.48 -12.94 -2.39
C LEU A 426 6.13 -13.39 -3.71
N LEU A 427 7.02 -14.39 -3.67
CA LEU A 427 7.62 -14.95 -4.88
C LEU A 427 6.57 -15.57 -5.82
N ALA A 428 5.59 -16.28 -5.26
CA ALA A 428 4.48 -16.83 -6.04
C ALA A 428 3.61 -15.74 -6.68
N GLN A 429 3.38 -14.62 -5.99
CA GLN A 429 2.68 -13.47 -6.56
C GLN A 429 3.46 -12.83 -7.70
N ILE A 430 4.79 -12.69 -7.59
CA ILE A 430 5.62 -12.20 -8.70
C ILE A 430 5.48 -13.13 -9.90
N LEU A 431 5.57 -14.45 -9.68
CA LEU A 431 5.43 -15.45 -10.75
C LEU A 431 4.08 -15.29 -11.46
N TYR A 432 3.01 -15.15 -10.67
CA TYR A 432 1.67 -15.01 -11.21
C TYR A 432 1.46 -13.69 -11.98
N LYS A 433 1.79 -12.56 -11.36
CA LYS A 433 1.48 -11.22 -11.88
C LYS A 433 2.42 -10.73 -12.96
N VAL A 434 3.61 -11.31 -13.08
CA VAL A 434 4.61 -10.81 -14.02
C VAL A 434 4.75 -11.76 -15.18
N TYR A 435 4.59 -13.07 -14.96
CA TYR A 435 4.91 -14.08 -15.97
C TYR A 435 3.74 -14.97 -16.38
N ILE A 436 2.68 -15.09 -15.56
CA ILE A 436 1.51 -15.93 -15.88
C ILE A 436 0.38 -15.09 -16.44
N ASN A 437 -0.03 -14.04 -15.73
CA ASN A 437 -1.14 -13.20 -16.14
C ASN A 437 -0.93 -11.75 -15.70
N PRO A 438 -0.12 -10.99 -16.46
CA PRO A 438 0.25 -9.64 -16.07
C PRO A 438 -0.83 -8.60 -16.29
N TYR A 439 -1.87 -8.89 -17.07
CA TYR A 439 -3.00 -7.99 -17.26
C TYR A 439 -4.21 -8.31 -16.37
N LEU A 440 -4.10 -9.31 -15.48
CA LEU A 440 -5.13 -9.53 -14.46
C LEU A 440 -4.99 -8.52 -13.33
N THR A 441 -5.26 -7.25 -13.65
CA THR A 441 -5.63 -6.26 -12.67
C THR A 441 -7.00 -6.64 -12.17
N ALA A 442 -7.08 -7.46 -11.13
CA ALA A 442 -8.27 -7.51 -10.29
C ALA A 442 -8.36 -6.17 -9.56
N ILE A 443 -8.72 -5.13 -10.29
CA ILE A 443 -9.14 -3.83 -9.79
C ILE A 443 -10.57 -3.66 -10.23
#